data_AF-A0A8S3WM22-F1
#
_entry.id   AF-A0A8S3WM22-F1
#
_cell.length_a   1.000
_cell.length_b   1.000
_cell.length_c   1.000
_cell.angle_alpha   90.00
_cell.angle_beta   90.00
_cell.angle_gamma   90.00
#
_symmetry.space_group_name_H-M   'P 1'
#
loop_
_entity.id
_entity.type
_entity.pdbx_description
1 polymer ?
#
loop_
_entity_poly.entity_id
_entity_poly.type
_entity_poly.pdbx_seq_one_letter_code
_entity_poly.pdbx_strand_id
1 'polypeptide(L)'
;MDGTGTLMMNRFNTKKNSKYEFKKDAAMKRGEYEEIVSADEKICILKWKDNKVNSWMEYRQDCRANKMKTKDILDLLAFRLSVSEYLLAGSPRAAGDNREPEFAEMPSSSRYRPKPLPSVDKQRDGYNHWPVMDTLKEPRVCRAIKCTSRTRCRCSKCDVYLFLTKDRNCFYDFHN
;
A
#
# COMPACT_ATOMS: atom_id res chain seq x y z
N MET A 1 33.96 -6.23 -5.44
CA MET A 1 32.63 -5.99 -6.06
C MET A 1 31.67 -6.75 -5.17
N ASP A 2 31.07 -6.05 -4.22
CA ASP A 2 30.36 -6.71 -3.12
C ASP A 2 28.88 -6.68 -3.48
N GLY A 3 28.38 -7.83 -3.94
CA GLY A 3 26.98 -8.00 -4.29
C GLY A 3 26.16 -8.39 -3.08
N THR A 4 25.19 -7.57 -2.68
CA THR A 4 24.21 -7.93 -1.65
C THR A 4 22.95 -8.48 -2.33
N GLY A 5 22.49 -9.67 -1.93
CA GLY A 5 21.32 -10.30 -2.52
C GLY A 5 20.57 -11.18 -1.53
N THR A 6 19.24 -11.26 -1.67
CA THR A 6 18.39 -12.13 -0.85
C THR A 6 18.52 -13.57 -1.32
N LEU A 7 18.86 -14.48 -0.42
CA LEU A 7 19.12 -15.88 -0.73
C LEU A 7 18.11 -16.80 -0.01
N MET A 8 17.45 -17.69 -0.75
CA MET A 8 16.53 -18.68 -0.15
C MET A 8 17.29 -19.85 0.49
N MET A 9 17.01 -20.15 1.76
CA MET A 9 17.63 -21.23 2.55
C MET A 9 17.65 -22.60 1.87
N ASN A 10 16.58 -22.92 1.14
CA ASN A 10 16.45 -24.20 0.41
C ASN A 10 17.48 -24.37 -0.72
N ARG A 11 18.21 -23.32 -1.11
CA ARG A 11 19.23 -23.38 -2.17
C ARG A 11 20.60 -23.84 -1.69
N PHE A 12 20.88 -23.82 -0.39
CA PHE A 12 22.17 -24.21 0.19
C PHE A 12 22.05 -25.28 1.25
N ASN A 13 20.89 -25.38 1.92
CA ASN A 13 20.60 -26.48 2.82
C ASN A 13 19.72 -27.50 2.09
N THR A 14 20.37 -28.37 1.31
CA THR A 14 19.69 -29.45 0.60
C THR A 14 19.61 -30.69 1.49
N LYS A 15 18.63 -31.58 1.27
CA LYS A 15 18.42 -32.83 2.04
C LYS A 15 19.67 -33.74 2.16
N LYS A 16 20.74 -33.48 1.39
CA LYS A 16 21.98 -34.25 1.35
C LYS A 16 23.19 -33.53 1.95
N ASN A 17 23.12 -32.23 2.23
CA ASN A 17 24.28 -31.49 2.78
C ASN A 17 23.82 -30.17 3.45
N SER A 18 23.73 -30.17 4.78
CA SER A 18 23.42 -28.97 5.58
C SER A 18 24.70 -28.23 5.95
N LYS A 19 25.26 -27.47 5.00
CA LYS A 19 26.55 -26.80 5.18
C LYS A 19 26.51 -25.65 6.21
N TYR A 20 25.33 -25.03 6.41
CA TYR A 20 25.15 -23.91 7.33
C TYR A 20 23.86 -24.10 8.14
N GLU A 21 23.99 -24.12 9.46
CA GLU A 21 22.88 -24.26 10.40
C GLU A 21 22.68 -22.93 11.13
N PHE A 22 21.50 -22.34 10.97
CA PHE A 22 21.10 -21.13 11.67
C PHE A 22 20.09 -21.48 12.76
N LYS A 23 20.00 -20.63 13.79
CA LYS A 23 18.91 -20.66 14.77
C LYS A 23 17.56 -20.71 14.05
N LYS A 24 16.65 -21.54 14.53
CA LYS A 24 15.26 -21.54 14.06
C LYS A 24 14.64 -20.17 14.34
N ASP A 25 13.73 -19.73 13.45
CA ASP A 25 13.09 -18.43 13.59
C ASP A 25 12.40 -18.27 14.95
N ALA A 26 11.83 -19.33 15.52
CA ALA A 26 11.22 -19.32 16.85
C ALA A 26 12.22 -19.00 17.99
N ALA A 27 13.49 -19.35 17.83
CA ALA A 27 14.54 -19.16 18.84
C ALA A 27 15.20 -17.78 18.78
N MET A 28 15.06 -17.05 17.66
CA MET A 28 15.61 -15.71 17.52
C MET A 28 14.67 -14.65 18.13
N LYS A 29 15.23 -13.64 18.79
CA LYS A 29 14.51 -12.44 19.24
C LYS A 29 14.39 -11.45 18.09
N ARG A 30 13.44 -10.52 18.20
CA ARG A 30 13.27 -9.45 17.21
C ARG A 30 14.50 -8.55 17.18
N GLY A 31 15.02 -8.28 15.99
CA GLY A 31 16.24 -7.51 15.80
C GLY A 31 17.52 -8.33 16.00
N GLU A 32 17.41 -9.59 16.42
CA GLU A 32 18.56 -10.49 16.52
C GLU A 32 19.01 -10.88 15.12
N TYR A 33 20.32 -10.90 14.93
CA TYR A 33 20.95 -11.41 13.74
C TYR A 33 21.99 -12.48 14.12
N GLU A 34 22.25 -13.36 13.16
CA GLU A 34 23.25 -14.41 13.22
C GLU A 34 24.03 -14.36 11.91
N GLU A 35 25.35 -14.37 12.03
CA GLU A 35 26.28 -14.28 10.91
C GLU A 35 27.13 -15.54 10.88
N ILE A 36 27.28 -16.11 9.70
CA ILE A 36 28.17 -17.25 9.45
C ILE A 36 29.06 -16.91 8.26
N VAL A 37 30.37 -17.03 8.47
CA VAL A 37 31.38 -16.85 7.42
C VAL A 37 31.85 -18.21 6.96
N SER A 38 31.93 -18.40 5.63
CA SER A 38 32.47 -19.64 5.04
C SER A 38 33.94 -19.82 5.39
N ALA A 39 34.41 -21.07 5.48
CA ALA A 39 35.79 -21.39 5.87
C ALA A 39 36.86 -20.82 4.91
N ASP A 40 36.48 -20.50 3.67
CA ASP A 40 37.33 -19.84 2.68
C ASP A 40 37.22 -18.30 2.72
N GLU A 41 36.47 -17.73 3.66
CA GLU A 41 36.24 -16.30 3.90
C GLU A 41 35.66 -15.52 2.69
N LYS A 42 35.25 -16.22 1.64
CA LYS A 42 34.69 -15.60 0.43
C LYS A 42 33.22 -15.21 0.55
N ILE A 43 32.51 -15.79 1.53
CA ILE A 43 31.07 -15.64 1.68
C ILE A 43 30.76 -15.39 3.15
N CYS A 44 30.08 -14.28 3.42
CA CYS A 44 29.38 -14.02 4.66
C CYS A 44 27.87 -14.19 4.43
N ILE A 45 27.21 -14.99 5.27
CA ILE A 45 25.77 -15.20 5.25
C ILE A 45 25.19 -14.67 6.56
N LEU A 46 24.29 -13.69 6.42
CA LEU A 46 23.65 -13.03 7.56
C LEU A 46 22.15 -13.37 7.58
N LYS A 47 21.71 -13.94 8.70
CA LYS A 47 20.29 -14.19 8.99
C LYS A 47 19.83 -13.18 10.03
N TRP A 48 18.73 -12.50 9.76
CA TRP A 48 18.17 -11.51 10.68
C TRP A 48 16.67 -11.73 10.82
N LYS A 49 16.18 -11.66 12.07
CA LYS A 49 14.75 -11.78 12.37
C LYS A 49 14.15 -10.40 12.63
N ASP A 50 13.32 -9.94 11.70
CA ASP A 50 12.37 -8.88 11.95
C ASP A 50 10.95 -9.34 11.64
N ASN A 51 9.99 -8.82 12.41
CA ASN A 51 8.57 -8.99 12.15
C ASN A 51 7.95 -7.75 11.49
N LYS A 52 8.77 -6.72 11.24
CA LYS A 52 8.39 -5.50 10.55
C LYS A 52 8.90 -5.51 9.12
N VAL A 53 8.07 -5.02 8.22
CA VAL A 53 8.43 -4.87 6.81
C VAL A 53 9.53 -3.81 6.70
N ASN A 54 10.60 -4.06 5.95
CA ASN A 54 11.71 -3.11 5.78
C ASN A 54 11.22 -1.72 5.34
N SER A 55 10.29 -1.67 4.39
CA SER A 55 9.70 -0.41 3.91
C SER A 55 9.00 0.40 5.01
N TRP A 56 8.46 -0.24 6.04
CA TRP A 56 7.88 0.45 7.19
C TRP A 56 8.95 1.03 8.12
N MET A 57 10.09 0.35 8.26
CA MET A 57 11.22 0.86 9.05
C MET A 57 11.87 2.06 8.36
N GLU A 58 12.08 1.98 7.04
CA GLU A 58 12.54 3.08 6.19
C GLU A 58 11.59 4.27 6.27
N TYR A 59 10.28 4.06 6.06
CA TYR A 59 9.27 5.11 6.22
C TYR A 59 9.40 5.84 7.56
N ARG A 60 9.51 5.11 8.68
CA ARG A 60 9.65 5.73 10.01
C ARG A 60 10.95 6.51 10.16
N GLN A 61 12.03 6.04 9.55
CA GLN A 61 13.32 6.71 9.59
C GLN A 61 13.27 8.03 8.81
N ASP A 62 12.67 8.01 7.61
CA ASP A 62 12.48 9.21 6.78
C ASP A 62 11.55 10.23 7.46
N CYS A 63 10.47 9.76 8.10
CA CYS A 63 9.57 10.61 8.89
C CYS A 63 10.32 11.36 9.99
N ARG A 64 11.29 10.70 10.65
CA ARG A 64 12.13 11.29 11.71
C ARG A 64 13.16 12.26 11.12
N ALA A 65 13.81 11.89 10.02
CA ALA A 65 14.77 12.74 9.33
C ALA A 65 14.12 14.05 8.86
N ASN A 66 12.87 13.98 8.37
CA ASN A 66 12.07 15.12 7.95
C ASN A 66 11.35 15.85 9.10
N LYS A 67 11.65 15.51 10.37
CA LYS A 67 11.09 16.14 11.57
C LYS A 67 9.55 16.20 11.59
N MET A 68 8.89 15.18 11.03
CA MET A 68 7.43 15.10 11.07
C MET A 68 6.94 14.95 12.51
N LYS A 69 5.80 15.57 12.82
CA LYS A 69 5.19 15.44 14.15
C LYS A 69 4.72 14.00 14.33
N THR A 70 4.87 13.45 15.53
CA THR A 70 4.51 12.05 15.83
C THR A 70 3.07 11.70 15.48
N LYS A 71 2.15 12.65 15.62
CA LYS A 71 0.73 12.51 15.25
C LYS A 71 0.46 12.38 13.75
N ASP A 72 1.40 12.84 12.93
CA ASP A 72 1.28 12.84 11.46
C ASP A 72 2.03 11.62 10.86
N ILE A 73 2.73 10.84 11.69
CA ILE A 73 3.35 9.57 11.29
C ILE A 73 2.29 8.48 11.39
N LEU A 74 1.99 7.82 10.26
CA LEU A 74 1.07 6.69 10.21
C LEU A 74 1.53 5.59 11.16
N ASP A 75 0.61 4.79 11.72
CA ASP A 75 0.96 3.54 12.38
C ASP A 75 1.15 2.40 11.37
N LEU A 76 1.55 1.21 11.83
CA LEU A 76 1.84 0.08 10.93
C LEU A 76 0.61 -0.36 10.13
N LEU A 77 -0.59 -0.27 10.71
CA LEU A 77 -1.83 -0.69 10.04
C LEU A 77 -2.22 0.34 8.98
N ALA A 78 -2.21 1.63 9.34
CA ALA A 78 -2.50 2.72 8.43
C ALA A 78 -1.48 2.79 7.27
N PHE A 79 -0.20 2.52 7.54
CA PHE A 79 0.82 2.39 6.49
C PHE A 79 0.49 1.25 5.53
N ARG A 80 0.16 0.05 6.05
CA ARG A 80 -0.21 -1.11 5.21
C ARG A 80 -1.44 -0.81 4.35
N LEU A 81 -2.46 -0.15 4.92
CA LEU A 81 -3.65 0.25 4.18
C LEU A 81 -3.30 1.25 3.08
N SER A 82 -2.52 2.29 3.38
CA SER A 82 -2.07 3.28 2.38
C SER A 82 -1.35 2.60 1.21
N VAL A 83 -0.37 1.75 1.50
CA VAL A 83 0.36 0.99 0.46
C VAL A 83 -0.59 0.11 -0.35
N SER A 84 -1.55 -0.56 0.29
CA SER A 84 -2.53 -1.39 -0.41
C SER A 84 -3.44 -0.58 -1.34
N GLU A 85 -3.90 0.61 -0.92
CA GLU A 85 -4.70 1.50 -1.76
C GLU A 85 -3.92 1.94 -3.00
N TYR A 86 -2.64 2.26 -2.84
CA TYR A 86 -1.76 2.61 -3.96
C TYR A 86 -1.58 1.47 -4.94
N LEU A 87 -1.35 0.25 -4.45
CA LEU A 87 -1.17 -0.93 -5.30
C LEU A 87 -2.46 -1.31 -6.04
N LEU A 88 -3.61 -1.21 -5.38
CA LEU A 88 -4.92 -1.47 -5.99
C LEU A 88 -5.37 -0.36 -6.95
N ALA A 89 -4.87 0.87 -6.77
CA ALA A 89 -5.13 1.98 -7.67
C ALA A 89 -4.27 1.96 -8.95
N GLY A 90 -3.21 1.15 -8.98
CA GLY A 90 -2.42 0.93 -10.19
C GLY A 90 -3.27 0.29 -11.28
N SER A 91 -3.07 0.72 -12.54
CA SER A 91 -3.70 0.08 -13.70
C SER A 91 -3.46 -1.42 -13.62
N PRO A 92 -4.47 -2.28 -13.88
CA PRO A 92 -4.24 -3.71 -13.95
C PRO A 92 -3.06 -3.93 -14.90
N ARG A 93 -1.99 -4.54 -14.38
CA ARG A 93 -0.95 -5.09 -15.25
C ARG A 93 -1.69 -6.00 -16.21
N ALA A 94 -1.42 -5.89 -17.51
CA ALA A 94 -1.92 -6.84 -18.49
C ALA A 94 -1.35 -8.22 -18.10
N ALA A 95 -2.05 -8.88 -17.18
CA ALA A 95 -1.81 -10.26 -16.87
C ALA A 95 -2.18 -10.98 -18.15
N GLY A 96 -1.17 -11.53 -18.81
CA GLY A 96 -1.37 -12.40 -19.95
C GLY A 96 -2.47 -13.41 -19.58
N ASP A 97 -3.47 -13.45 -20.47
CA ASP A 97 -4.56 -14.40 -20.50
C ASP A 97 -4.12 -15.78 -20.00
N ASN A 98 -4.52 -16.15 -18.78
CA ASN A 98 -4.63 -17.53 -18.34
C ASN A 98 -5.54 -17.62 -17.09
N ARG A 99 -6.85 -17.73 -17.40
CA ARG A 99 -7.94 -18.43 -16.70
C ARG A 99 -8.30 -18.00 -15.25
N GLU A 100 -9.53 -17.48 -15.18
CA GLU A 100 -10.45 -17.39 -14.04
C GLU A 100 -10.48 -18.64 -13.12
N PRO A 101 -10.80 -18.42 -11.84
CA PRO A 101 -11.82 -19.20 -11.17
C PRO A 101 -13.11 -18.37 -11.05
N GLU A 102 -14.23 -18.94 -11.50
CA GLU A 102 -15.59 -18.46 -11.24
C GLU A 102 -15.74 -18.13 -9.74
N PHE A 103 -15.65 -16.86 -9.39
CA PHE A 103 -16.01 -16.43 -8.06
C PHE A 103 -17.54 -16.46 -8.01
N ALA A 104 -18.10 -17.39 -7.23
CA ALA A 104 -19.54 -17.45 -6.97
C ALA A 104 -20.07 -16.03 -6.77
N GLU A 105 -21.06 -15.62 -7.59
CA GLU A 105 -21.64 -14.29 -7.53
C GLU A 105 -22.20 -14.07 -6.12
N MET A 106 -21.47 -13.30 -5.31
CA MET A 106 -22.00 -12.83 -4.04
C MET A 106 -23.27 -12.03 -4.33
N PRO A 107 -24.34 -12.19 -3.54
CA PRO A 107 -25.55 -11.41 -3.71
C PRO A 107 -25.21 -9.92 -3.58
N SER A 108 -25.18 -9.24 -4.72
CA SER A 108 -25.00 -7.79 -4.80
C SER A 108 -26.17 -7.16 -4.03
N SER A 109 -25.90 -6.66 -2.82
CA SER A 109 -26.89 -5.84 -2.12
C SER A 109 -27.16 -4.62 -3.01
N SER A 110 -28.37 -4.46 -3.55
CA SER A 110 -28.68 -3.40 -4.53
C SER A 110 -28.57 -1.97 -3.96
N ARG A 111 -28.24 -1.82 -2.68
CA ARG A 111 -27.99 -0.53 -2.04
C ARG A 111 -26.59 -0.03 -2.39
N TYR A 112 -26.54 1.13 -3.02
CA TYR A 112 -25.31 1.89 -3.20
C TYR A 112 -24.59 2.07 -1.86
N ARG A 113 -23.33 1.60 -1.79
CA ARG A 113 -22.42 1.87 -0.68
C ARG A 113 -21.40 2.91 -1.13
N PRO A 114 -21.29 4.05 -0.43
CA PRO A 114 -20.22 5.00 -0.70
C PRO A 114 -18.88 4.30 -0.56
N LYS A 115 -17.97 4.52 -1.52
CA LYS A 115 -16.59 4.05 -1.39
C LYS A 115 -15.94 4.65 -0.12
N PRO A 116 -14.94 4.02 0.49
CA PRO A 116 -14.12 4.68 1.51
C PRO A 116 -13.50 5.98 0.97
N LEU A 117 -13.14 6.91 1.85
CA LEU A 117 -12.36 8.07 1.42
C LEU A 117 -10.94 7.58 1.08
N PRO A 118 -10.35 7.97 -0.06
CA PRO A 118 -8.97 7.62 -0.40
C PRO A 118 -7.97 8.25 0.57
N SER A 119 -6.75 7.72 0.66
CA SER A 119 -5.66 8.34 1.42
C SER A 119 -5.42 9.81 1.03
N VAL A 120 -4.99 10.64 2.00
CA VAL A 120 -4.68 12.07 1.75
C VAL A 120 -3.63 12.23 0.65
N ASP A 121 -2.64 11.34 0.62
CA ASP A 121 -1.61 11.33 -0.40
C ASP A 121 -2.21 11.12 -1.80
N LYS A 122 -3.18 10.22 -1.96
CA LYS A 122 -3.90 10.02 -3.23
C LYS A 122 -4.84 11.17 -3.56
N GLN A 123 -5.43 11.81 -2.54
CA GLN A 123 -6.28 12.99 -2.75
C GLN A 123 -5.46 14.13 -3.35
N ARG A 124 -4.26 14.36 -2.82
CA ARG A 124 -3.43 15.55 -3.10
C ARG A 124 -2.15 15.27 -3.89
N ASP A 125 -2.12 14.18 -4.66
CA ASP A 125 -0.97 13.84 -5.49
C ASP A 125 -0.78 14.75 -6.72
N GLY A 126 -1.74 15.65 -7.00
CA GLY A 126 -1.60 16.73 -7.97
C GLY A 126 -1.81 16.33 -9.44
N TYR A 127 -2.17 15.08 -9.75
CA TYR A 127 -2.38 14.65 -11.13
C TYR A 127 -3.52 13.64 -11.30
N ASN A 128 -4.09 13.59 -12.51
CA ASN A 128 -5.12 12.62 -12.94
C ASN A 128 -6.45 12.66 -12.16
N HIS A 129 -6.80 13.79 -11.55
CA HIS A 129 -8.12 14.02 -10.95
C HIS A 129 -9.01 14.81 -11.91
N TRP A 130 -9.81 14.11 -12.71
CA TRP A 130 -10.71 14.75 -13.67
C TRP A 130 -12.16 14.72 -13.18
N PRO A 131 -12.91 15.83 -13.29
CA PRO A 131 -14.33 15.84 -12.99
C PRO A 131 -15.10 15.14 -14.11
N VAL A 132 -15.86 14.09 -13.75
CA VAL A 132 -16.72 13.32 -14.65
C VAL A 132 -18.17 13.51 -14.22
N MET A 133 -19.04 13.92 -15.14
CA MET A 133 -20.48 14.07 -14.87
C MET A 133 -21.18 12.72 -15.09
N ASP A 134 -21.70 12.15 -14.01
CA ASP A 134 -22.36 10.85 -14.02
C ASP A 134 -23.84 10.97 -14.41
N THR A 135 -24.38 9.98 -15.12
CA THR A 135 -25.79 9.96 -15.61
C THR A 135 -26.76 9.40 -14.57
N LEU A 136 -26.45 9.59 -13.28
CA LEU A 136 -27.28 9.10 -12.18
C LEU A 136 -28.63 9.83 -12.12
N LYS A 137 -29.71 9.04 -11.96
CA LYS A 137 -31.07 9.56 -11.72
C LYS A 137 -31.09 10.54 -10.54
N GLU A 138 -30.50 10.14 -9.41
CA GLU A 138 -30.37 10.97 -8.22
C GLU A 138 -28.91 11.38 -7.96
N PRO A 139 -28.63 12.67 -7.69
CA PRO A 139 -27.28 13.13 -7.36
C PRO A 139 -26.83 12.59 -6.00
N ARG A 140 -25.53 12.35 -5.83
CA ARG A 140 -24.93 11.87 -4.57
C ARG A 140 -24.52 13.03 -3.67
N VAL A 141 -24.37 12.80 -2.37
CA VAL A 141 -23.89 13.82 -1.42
C VAL A 141 -22.39 14.05 -1.62
N CYS A 142 -21.98 15.30 -1.58
CA CYS A 142 -20.58 15.70 -1.64
C CYS A 142 -19.79 15.10 -0.46
N ARG A 143 -18.59 14.60 -0.74
CA ARG A 143 -17.73 13.99 0.28
C ARG A 143 -16.63 14.90 0.82
N ALA A 144 -16.59 16.16 0.38
CA ALA A 144 -15.70 17.15 0.97
C ALA A 144 -16.10 17.47 2.41
N ILE A 145 -15.09 17.76 3.24
CA ILE A 145 -15.27 18.10 4.66
C ILE A 145 -16.23 19.30 4.77
N LYS A 146 -17.23 19.20 5.66
CA LYS A 146 -18.25 20.23 5.92
C LYS A 146 -19.16 20.59 4.73
N CYS A 147 -19.24 19.75 3.69
CA CYS A 147 -20.16 19.97 2.57
C CYS A 147 -21.36 19.01 2.65
N THR A 148 -22.57 19.54 2.46
CA THR A 148 -23.83 18.77 2.44
C THR A 148 -24.53 18.81 1.08
N SER A 149 -23.94 19.52 0.11
CA SER A 149 -24.49 19.69 -1.23
C SER A 149 -24.55 18.36 -1.99
N ARG A 150 -25.46 18.24 -2.96
CA ARG A 150 -25.58 17.06 -3.83
C ARG A 150 -25.01 17.35 -5.21
N THR A 151 -24.34 16.37 -5.81
CA THR A 151 -23.60 16.50 -7.06
C THR A 151 -23.68 15.24 -7.92
N ARG A 152 -23.58 15.40 -9.23
CA ARG A 152 -23.32 14.32 -10.20
C ARG A 152 -21.86 14.28 -10.64
N CYS A 153 -21.04 15.22 -10.17
CA CYS A 153 -19.62 15.29 -10.49
C CYS A 153 -18.84 14.30 -9.62
N ARG A 154 -18.13 13.39 -10.27
CA ARG A 154 -17.31 12.32 -9.70
C ARG A 154 -15.86 12.48 -10.14
N CYS A 155 -14.91 12.30 -9.24
CA CYS A 155 -13.49 12.26 -9.60
C CYS A 155 -13.15 10.92 -10.28
N SER A 156 -12.51 10.97 -11.44
CA SER A 156 -12.10 9.78 -12.21
C SER A 156 -11.17 8.82 -11.46
N LYS A 157 -10.28 9.34 -10.61
CA LYS A 157 -9.22 8.58 -9.94
C LYS A 157 -9.56 8.18 -8.50
N CYS A 158 -10.18 9.10 -7.76
CA CYS A 158 -10.61 8.85 -6.38
C CYS A 158 -11.99 8.17 -6.29
N ASP A 159 -12.78 8.24 -7.36
CA ASP A 159 -14.14 7.70 -7.43
C ASP A 159 -15.06 8.19 -6.30
N VAL A 160 -14.90 9.48 -5.96
CA VAL A 160 -15.69 10.20 -4.96
C VAL A 160 -16.49 11.32 -5.63
N TYR A 161 -17.67 11.59 -5.08
CA TYR A 161 -18.55 12.65 -5.55
C TYR A 161 -18.22 13.96 -4.85
N LEU A 162 -17.88 14.98 -5.63
CA LEU A 162 -17.45 16.29 -5.15
C LEU A 162 -18.29 17.39 -5.81
N PHE A 163 -18.67 18.39 -5.02
CA PHE A 163 -19.49 19.49 -5.49
C PHE A 163 -18.65 20.47 -6.31
N LEU A 164 -19.15 20.86 -7.48
CA LEU A 164 -18.47 21.75 -8.40
C LEU A 164 -19.48 22.72 -9.01
N THR A 165 -19.43 23.99 -8.60
CA THR A 165 -20.20 25.09 -9.17
C THR A 165 -19.33 26.33 -9.33
N LYS A 166 -19.88 27.41 -9.91
CA LYS A 166 -19.19 28.69 -10.05
C LYS A 166 -18.76 29.27 -8.70
N ASP A 167 -19.61 29.15 -7.68
CA ASP A 167 -19.41 29.81 -6.37
C ASP A 167 -18.66 28.93 -5.36
N ARG A 168 -18.64 27.60 -5.55
CA ARG A 168 -17.97 26.67 -4.64
C ARG A 168 -17.36 25.50 -5.39
N ASN A 169 -16.07 25.28 -5.16
CA ASN A 169 -15.31 24.24 -5.84
C ASN A 169 -14.72 23.24 -4.84
N CYS A 170 -15.58 22.36 -4.31
CA CYS A 170 -15.13 21.28 -3.43
C CYS A 170 -14.25 20.26 -4.15
N PHE A 171 -14.25 20.22 -5.49
CA PHE A 171 -13.35 19.38 -6.26
C PHE A 171 -11.89 19.85 -6.10
N TYR A 172 -11.66 21.15 -6.28
CA TYR A 172 -10.34 21.76 -6.13
C TYR A 172 -9.84 21.66 -4.68
N ASP A 173 -10.69 21.99 -3.70
CA ASP A 173 -10.30 21.99 -2.27
C ASP A 173 -9.97 20.59 -1.74
N PHE A 174 -10.52 19.55 -2.36
CA PHE A 174 -10.27 18.16 -1.97
C PHE A 174 -8.95 17.63 -2.56
N HIS A 175 -8.50 18.18 -3.69
CA HIS A 175 -7.32 17.72 -4.42
C HIS A 175 -6.08 18.61 -4.27
N ASN A 176 -6.20 19.77 -3.63
CA ASN A 176 -5.09 20.64 -3.22
C ASN A 176 -4.97 20.71 -1.69
#